data_AF-A0A6I1HWB6-F1
#
_entry.id   AF-A0A6I1HWB6-F1
#
_cell.length_a   1.000
_cell.length_b   1.000
_cell.length_c   1.000
_cell.angle_alpha   90.00
_cell.angle_beta   90.00
_cell.angle_gamma   90.00
#
_symmetry.space_group_name_H-M   'P 1'
#
loop_
_entity.id
_entity.type
_entity.pdbx_description
1 polymer ?
#
loop_
_entity_poly.entity_id
_entity_poly.type
_entity_poly.pdbx_seq_one_letter_code
_entity_poly.pdbx_strand_id
1 'polypeptide(L)'
;MSDISAPDRAKRQGLREGLFWLLTITVATMVSFGYWAMHRQPASAQSSEQKEASEKEFKAWYAVKYCREQTENLPVGSREAQIAQGACQLLQNEYEQIRR
;
A
#
# COMPACT_ATOMS: atom_id res chain seq x y z
N MET A 1 31.25 -4.92 -60.84
CA MET A 1 30.62 -4.09 -59.79
C MET A 1 29.14 -4.06 -60.09
N SER A 2 28.34 -4.84 -59.37
CA SER A 2 26.90 -4.94 -59.63
C SER A 2 26.21 -3.72 -59.01
N ASP A 3 25.68 -2.84 -59.86
CA ASP A 3 24.82 -1.74 -59.43
C ASP A 3 23.59 -2.30 -58.72
N ILE A 4 23.60 -2.22 -57.38
CA ILE A 4 22.44 -2.49 -56.56
C ILE A 4 21.44 -1.36 -56.84
N SER A 5 20.48 -1.65 -57.71
CA SER A 5 19.37 -0.78 -58.09
C SER A 5 18.77 -0.07 -56.88
N ALA A 6 18.62 1.26 -56.98
CA ALA A 6 17.97 2.12 -55.99
C ALA A 6 16.69 1.56 -55.33
N PRO A 7 15.77 0.86 -56.04
CA PRO A 7 14.60 0.23 -55.42
C PRO A 7 14.93 -0.83 -54.36
N ASP A 8 16.02 -1.59 -54.51
CA ASP A 8 16.43 -2.61 -53.53
C ASP A 8 16.97 -2.00 -52.24
N ARG A 9 17.57 -0.79 -52.30
CA ARG A 9 17.97 -0.05 -51.09
C ARG A 9 16.77 0.48 -50.33
N ALA A 10 15.81 1.11 -51.01
CA ALA A 10 14.61 1.65 -50.37
C ALA A 10 13.79 0.55 -49.67
N LYS A 11 13.65 -0.62 -50.30
CA LYS A 11 12.96 -1.77 -49.72
C LYS A 11 13.67 -2.34 -48.50
N ARG A 12 15.00 -2.41 -48.52
CA ARG A 12 15.82 -2.83 -47.35
C ARG A 12 15.81 -1.79 -46.23
N GLN A 13 15.74 -0.51 -46.56
CA GLN A 13 15.62 0.58 -45.59
C GLN A 13 14.28 0.52 -44.85
N GLY A 14 13.17 0.40 -45.59
CA GLY A 14 11.84 0.24 -44.99
C GLY A 14 11.71 -1.04 -44.14
N LEU A 15 12.31 -2.15 -44.59
CA LEU A 15 12.32 -3.39 -43.82
C LEU A 15 13.11 -3.24 -42.50
N ARG A 16 14.26 -2.57 -42.56
CA ARG A 16 15.14 -2.34 -41.41
C ARG A 16 14.53 -1.36 -40.40
N GLU A 17 13.85 -0.34 -40.89
CA GLU A 17 13.13 0.63 -40.06
C GLU A 17 11.92 -0.02 -39.38
N GLY A 18 11.14 -0.81 -40.12
CA GLY A 18 10.04 -1.60 -39.55
C GLY A 18 10.54 -2.60 -38.48
N LEU A 19 11.66 -3.29 -38.75
CA LEU A 19 12.26 -4.21 -37.78
C LEU A 19 12.73 -3.47 -36.52
N PHE A 20 13.29 -2.28 -36.67
CA PHE A 20 13.73 -1.45 -35.54
C PHE A 20 12.55 -1.04 -34.66
N TRP A 21 11.45 -0.57 -35.25
CA TRP A 21 10.23 -0.24 -34.52
C TRP A 21 9.61 -1.45 -33.81
N LEU A 22 9.65 -2.62 -34.44
CA LEU A 22 9.11 -3.84 -33.84
C LEU A 22 9.95 -4.30 -32.63
N LEU A 23 11.27 -4.19 -32.73
CA LEU A 23 12.20 -4.43 -31.63
C LEU A 23 11.99 -3.45 -30.48
N THR A 24 11.87 -2.14 -30.75
CA THR A 24 11.68 -1.14 -29.69
C THR A 24 10.35 -1.35 -28.95
N ILE A 25 9.27 -1.68 -29.66
CA ILE A 25 7.98 -2.01 -29.03
C ILE A 25 8.13 -3.23 -28.13
N THR A 26 8.81 -4.28 -28.58
CA THR A 26 9.02 -5.51 -27.80
C THR A 26 9.83 -5.27 -26.54
N VAL A 27 10.90 -4.46 -26.63
CA VAL A 27 11.69 -4.09 -25.45
C VAL A 27 10.86 -3.23 -24.50
N ALA A 28 10.11 -2.25 -25.02
CA ALA A 28 9.26 -1.38 -24.20
C ALA A 28 8.16 -2.17 -23.47
N THR A 29 7.54 -3.16 -24.12
CA THR A 29 6.54 -4.01 -23.47
C THR A 29 7.16 -4.91 -22.41
N MET A 30 8.34 -5.50 -22.65
CA MET A 30 9.05 -6.28 -21.63
C MET A 30 9.43 -5.44 -20.42
N VAL A 31 9.97 -4.24 -20.62
CA VAL A 31 10.33 -3.33 -19.52
C VAL A 31 9.08 -2.90 -18.74
N SER A 32 8.01 -2.53 -19.44
CA SER A 32 6.76 -2.12 -18.81
C SER A 32 6.13 -3.27 -18.03
N PHE A 33 6.14 -4.49 -18.58
CA PHE A 33 5.63 -5.68 -17.90
C PHE A 33 6.49 -6.05 -16.68
N GLY A 34 7.82 -6.00 -16.81
CA GLY A 34 8.75 -6.25 -15.71
C GLY A 34 8.57 -5.24 -14.57
N TYR A 35 8.45 -3.95 -14.91
CA TYR A 35 8.15 -2.89 -13.96
C TYR A 35 6.80 -3.14 -13.27
N TRP A 36 5.75 -3.43 -14.04
CA TRP A 36 4.45 -3.76 -13.48
C TRP A 36 4.51 -4.99 -12.57
N ALA A 37 5.17 -6.07 -12.97
CA ALA A 37 5.30 -7.28 -12.18
C ALA A 37 6.09 -7.06 -10.88
N MET A 38 7.12 -6.22 -10.91
CA MET A 38 7.93 -5.90 -9.73
C MET A 38 7.21 -4.96 -8.75
N HIS A 39 6.41 -4.02 -9.27
CA HIS A 39 5.65 -3.06 -8.47
C HIS A 39 4.22 -3.49 -8.16
N ARG A 40 3.77 -4.64 -8.66
CA ARG A 40 2.50 -5.23 -8.28
C ARG A 40 2.64 -5.70 -6.83
N GLN A 41 2.26 -4.86 -5.89
CA GLN A 41 2.09 -5.27 -4.51
C GLN A 41 1.17 -6.51 -4.52
N PRO A 42 1.56 -7.63 -3.88
CA PRO A 42 0.68 -8.77 -3.80
C PRO A 42 -0.58 -8.32 -3.05
N ALA A 43 -1.76 -8.71 -3.51
CA ALA A 43 -3.03 -8.34 -2.87
C ALA A 43 -3.07 -8.72 -1.37
N SER A 44 -2.22 -9.67 -0.96
CA SER A 44 -2.02 -10.05 0.42
C SER A 44 -1.24 -9.03 1.26
N ALA A 45 -0.36 -8.20 0.69
CA ALA A 45 0.39 -7.17 1.41
C ALA A 45 -0.50 -5.99 1.83
N GLN A 46 -1.40 -5.54 0.94
CA GLN A 46 -2.46 -4.60 1.32
C GLN A 46 -3.36 -5.21 2.40
N SER A 47 -3.69 -6.51 2.30
CA SER A 47 -4.47 -7.18 3.33
C SER A 47 -3.73 -7.29 4.67
N SER A 48 -2.39 -7.43 4.67
CA SER A 48 -1.62 -7.56 5.91
C SER A 48 -1.47 -6.22 6.60
N GLU A 49 -1.17 -5.13 5.88
CA GLU A 49 -1.11 -3.79 6.47
C GLU A 49 -2.49 -3.35 6.97
N GLN A 50 -3.54 -3.63 6.19
CA GLN A 50 -4.91 -3.33 6.60
C GLN A 50 -5.35 -4.20 7.79
N LYS A 51 -4.95 -5.47 7.84
CA LYS A 51 -5.19 -6.33 9.02
C LYS A 51 -4.44 -5.81 10.24
N GLU A 52 -3.18 -5.43 10.09
CA GLU A 52 -2.37 -4.94 11.21
C GLU A 52 -2.91 -3.60 11.74
N ALA A 53 -3.34 -2.70 10.85
CA ALA A 53 -4.04 -1.47 11.23
C ALA A 53 -5.36 -1.78 11.96
N SER A 54 -6.19 -2.67 11.43
CA SER A 54 -7.45 -3.06 12.06
C SER A 54 -7.26 -3.76 13.41
N GLU A 55 -6.19 -4.54 13.56
CA GLU A 55 -5.86 -5.21 14.81
C GLU A 55 -5.38 -4.21 15.88
N LYS A 56 -4.60 -3.19 15.48
CA LYS A 56 -4.18 -2.09 16.35
C LYS A 56 -5.38 -1.26 16.80
N GLU A 57 -6.26 -0.89 15.89
CA GLU A 57 -7.51 -0.19 16.21
C GLU A 57 -8.40 -1.01 17.15
N PHE A 58 -8.55 -2.31 16.90
CA PHE A 58 -9.35 -3.20 17.75
C PHE A 58 -8.78 -3.31 19.16
N LYS A 59 -7.45 -3.50 19.30
CA LYS A 59 -6.78 -3.56 20.61
C LYS A 59 -6.92 -2.26 21.39
N ALA A 60 -6.75 -1.12 20.73
CA ALA A 60 -6.91 0.20 21.36
C ALA A 60 -8.37 0.43 21.80
N TRP A 61 -9.35 0.10 20.95
CA TRP A 61 -10.77 0.16 21.32
C TRP A 61 -11.11 -0.75 22.51
N TYR A 62 -10.59 -1.98 22.50
CA TYR A 62 -10.81 -2.95 23.58
C TYR A 62 -10.23 -2.46 24.91
N ALA A 63 -9.01 -1.89 24.89
CA ALA A 63 -8.37 -1.32 26.08
C ALA A 63 -9.19 -0.17 26.68
N VAL A 64 -9.71 0.74 25.85
CA VAL A 64 -10.59 1.84 26.29
C VAL A 64 -11.87 1.29 26.92
N LYS A 65 -12.52 0.32 26.27
CA LYS A 65 -13.75 -0.30 26.79
C LYS A 65 -13.51 -0.98 28.14
N TYR A 66 -12.45 -1.78 28.23
CA TYR A 66 -12.08 -2.48 29.46
C TYR A 66 -11.75 -1.50 30.60
N CYS A 67 -11.02 -0.43 30.29
CA CYS A 67 -10.72 0.63 31.27
C CYS A 67 -12.01 1.26 31.83
N ARG A 68 -12.98 1.55 30.95
CA ARG A 68 -14.27 2.13 31.34
C ARG A 68 -15.07 1.20 32.23
N GLU A 69 -15.19 -0.08 31.85
CA GLU A 69 -15.90 -1.09 32.65
C GLU A 69 -15.29 -1.25 34.05
N GLN A 70 -13.95 -1.25 34.16
CA GLN A 70 -13.28 -1.32 35.47
C GLN A 70 -13.52 -0.06 36.30
N THR A 71 -13.56 1.11 35.65
CA THR A 71 -13.75 2.38 36.33
C THR A 71 -15.18 2.57 36.83
N GLU A 72 -16.18 2.02 36.14
CA GLU A 72 -17.59 2.02 36.58
C GLU A 72 -17.81 1.15 37.83
N ASN A 73 -16.96 0.15 38.07
CA ASN A 73 -17.00 -0.66 39.28
C ASN A 73 -16.31 0.01 40.48
N LEU A 74 -15.62 1.13 40.29
CA LEU A 74 -14.99 1.87 41.38
C LEU A 74 -16.01 2.77 42.08
N PRO A 75 -15.87 2.97 43.40
CA PRO A 75 -16.75 3.86 44.15
C PRO A 75 -16.67 5.29 43.60
N VAL A 76 -17.83 5.82 43.19
CA VAL A 76 -17.97 7.14 42.58
C VAL A 76 -17.44 8.21 43.53
N GLY A 77 -16.53 9.06 43.04
CA GLY A 77 -15.90 10.12 43.83
C GLY A 77 -14.71 9.68 44.67
N SER A 78 -14.32 8.40 44.65
CA SER A 78 -13.05 7.97 45.23
C SER A 78 -11.86 8.55 44.45
N ARG A 79 -10.73 8.72 45.14
CA ARG A 79 -9.47 9.15 44.53
C ARG A 79 -9.01 8.15 43.44
N GLU A 80 -9.29 6.87 43.67
CA GLU A 80 -9.01 5.77 42.73
C GLU A 80 -9.85 5.90 41.46
N ALA A 81 -11.15 6.18 41.58
CA ALA A 81 -12.02 6.43 40.43
C ALA A 81 -11.57 7.64 39.61
N GLN A 82 -11.13 8.73 40.24
CA GLN A 82 -10.63 9.92 39.53
C GLN A 82 -9.34 9.63 38.75
N ILE A 83 -8.40 8.89 39.34
CA ILE A 83 -7.16 8.48 38.67
C ILE A 83 -7.47 7.53 37.50
N ALA A 84 -8.35 6.55 37.72
CA ALA A 84 -8.77 5.61 36.69
C ALA A 84 -9.49 6.33 35.53
N GLN A 85 -10.39 7.26 35.82
CA GLN A 85 -11.05 8.10 34.79
C GLN A 85 -10.04 8.90 33.97
N GLY A 86 -9.05 9.53 34.63
CA GLY A 86 -7.98 10.25 33.94
C GLY A 86 -7.14 9.34 33.03
N ALA A 87 -6.82 8.14 33.49
CA ALA A 87 -6.10 7.15 32.69
C ALA A 87 -6.91 6.65 31.49
N CYS A 88 -8.22 6.38 31.68
CA CYS A 88 -9.10 6.00 30.57
C CYS A 88 -9.27 7.13 29.56
N GLN A 89 -9.29 8.39 30.00
CA GLN A 89 -9.38 9.54 29.11
C GLN A 89 -8.12 9.69 28.24
N LEU A 90 -6.95 9.36 28.79
CA LEU A 90 -5.70 9.37 28.05
C LEU A 90 -5.67 8.28 26.97
N LEU A 91 -6.13 7.07 27.31
CA LEU A 91 -6.31 5.97 26.36
C LEU A 91 -7.35 6.28 25.27
N GLN A 92 -8.43 6.97 25.63
CA GLN A 92 -9.47 7.42 24.70
C GLN A 92 -8.88 8.38 23.67
N ASN A 93 -8.06 9.34 24.10
CA ASN A 93 -7.38 10.27 23.21
C ASN A 93 -6.40 9.56 22.27
N GLU A 94 -5.64 8.58 22.77
CA GLU A 94 -4.73 7.78 21.95
C GLU A 94 -5.49 6.96 20.90
N TYR A 95 -6.61 6.34 21.26
CA TYR A 95 -7.50 5.66 20.32
C TYR A 95 -8.04 6.61 19.24
N GLU A 96 -8.47 7.82 19.60
CA GLU A 96 -8.92 8.82 18.63
C GLU A 96 -7.81 9.30 17.70
N GLN A 97 -6.56 9.30 18.14
CA GLN A 97 -5.42 9.60 17.26
C GLN A 97 -5.14 8.45 16.29
N ILE A 98 -5.20 7.19 16.74
CA ILE A 98 -4.97 6.02 15.88
C ILE A 98 -6.06 5.91 14.79
N ARG A 99 -7.27 6.37 15.08
CA ARG A 99 -8.43 6.31 14.17
C ARG A 99 -8.45 7.41 13.09
N ARG A 100 -7.68 8.50 13.24
CA ARG A 100 -7.66 9.62 12.28
C ARG A 100 -6.69 9.38 11.14
#